data_AF-A0A2E6HBZ9-F1
#
_entry.id   AF-A0A2E6HBZ9-F1
#
_cell.length_a   1.000
_cell.length_b   1.000
_cell.length_c   1.000
_cell.angle_alpha   90.00
_cell.angle_beta   90.00
_cell.angle_gamma   90.00
#
_symmetry.space_group_name_H-M   'P 1'
#
loop_
_entity.id
_entity.type
_entity.pdbx_description
1 polymer ?
#
loop_
_entity_poly.entity_id
_entity_poly.type
_entity_poly.pdbx_seq_one_letter_code
_entity_poly.pdbx_strand_id
1 'polypeptide(L)'
;MKFLALAALLLSLNAHATGGFSCQGLKADGEKVELFGTTGRVPGNPLVSDVMMTVGDIETAQVFPKDQVVGYWSMGKSIKLAIVDSNAEEIILKLSVKTKKDEDALTGKLTIPGGEKLHVSCILE
;
A
#
# COMPACT_ATOMS: atom_id res chain seq x y z
N MET A 1 -16.11 6.40 -39.48
CA MET A 1 -16.03 5.22 -38.59
C MET A 1 -14.67 5.05 -37.89
N LYS A 2 -13.51 5.40 -38.49
CA LYS A 2 -12.19 5.25 -37.82
C LYS A 2 -11.92 6.20 -36.64
N PHE A 3 -12.55 7.39 -36.61
CA PHE A 3 -12.38 8.37 -35.52
C PHE A 3 -13.09 7.99 -34.21
N LEU A 4 -14.20 7.24 -34.28
CA LEU A 4 -14.92 6.80 -33.07
C LEU A 4 -14.12 5.78 -32.26
N ALA A 5 -13.37 4.90 -32.93
CA ALA A 5 -12.53 3.91 -32.27
C ALA A 5 -11.36 4.56 -31.49
N LEU A 6 -10.80 5.66 -32.03
CA LEU A 6 -9.70 6.38 -31.38
C LEU A 6 -10.15 7.13 -30.12
N ALA A 7 -11.36 7.72 -30.14
CA ALA A 7 -11.95 8.38 -28.97
C ALA A 7 -12.28 7.36 -27.86
N ALA A 8 -12.77 6.17 -28.22
CA ALA A 8 -13.01 5.09 -27.26
C ALA A 8 -11.70 4.56 -26.64
N LEU A 9 -10.61 4.49 -27.40
CA LEU A 9 -9.30 4.09 -26.88
C LEU A 9 -8.74 5.14 -25.90
N LEU A 10 -8.85 6.43 -26.22
CA LEU A 10 -8.38 7.54 -25.38
C LEU A 10 -9.15 7.64 -24.07
N LEU A 11 -10.44 7.27 -24.04
CA LEU A 11 -11.24 7.20 -22.81
C LEU A 11 -10.89 6.00 -21.92
N SER A 12 -10.28 4.95 -22.48
CA SER A 12 -9.87 3.75 -21.74
C SER A 12 -8.50 3.85 -21.05
N LEU A 13 -7.74 4.91 -21.32
CA LEU A 13 -6.36 5.10 -20.84
C LEU A 13 -6.25 5.76 -19.46
N ASN A 14 -7.37 6.16 -18.85
CA ASN A 14 -7.38 6.82 -17.56
C ASN A 14 -7.63 5.84 -16.42
N ALA A 15 -6.79 4.82 -16.29
CA ALA A 15 -6.56 4.18 -15.00
C ALA A 15 -5.75 5.15 -14.12
N HIS A 16 -6.37 6.28 -13.74
CA HIS A 16 -5.75 7.21 -12.82
C HIS A 16 -5.50 6.50 -11.49
N ALA A 17 -4.37 6.79 -10.86
CA ALA A 17 -4.18 6.55 -9.44
C ALA A 17 -5.31 7.28 -8.70
N THR A 18 -6.34 6.55 -8.29
CA THR A 18 -7.53 7.12 -7.64
C THR A 18 -7.37 7.22 -6.13
N GLY A 19 -6.18 6.90 -5.62
CA GLY A 19 -5.83 7.04 -4.21
C GLY A 19 -4.50 6.40 -3.85
N GLY A 20 -4.20 6.42 -2.56
CA GLY A 20 -2.98 5.86 -2.00
C GLY A 20 -3.10 5.58 -0.53
N PHE A 21 -2.04 5.01 0.04
CA PHE A 21 -1.87 4.96 1.48
C PHE A 21 -0.45 5.38 1.84
N SER A 22 -0.33 6.06 2.97
CA SER A 22 0.95 6.39 3.59
C SER A 22 0.86 6.04 5.07
N CYS A 23 1.76 5.18 5.51
CA CYS A 23 1.83 4.66 6.87
C CYS A 23 3.18 5.02 7.48
N GLN A 24 3.18 5.42 8.75
CA GLN A 24 4.38 5.77 9.49
C GLN A 24 4.40 5.07 10.86
N GLY A 25 5.57 4.60 11.27
CA GLY A 25 5.83 4.02 12.58
C GLY A 25 7.24 4.28 13.07
N LEU A 26 7.53 3.84 14.29
CA LEU A 26 8.84 3.92 14.92
C LEU A 26 9.26 2.53 15.39
N LYS A 27 10.48 2.13 15.06
CA LYS A 27 11.13 0.94 15.61
C LYS A 27 11.51 1.12 17.08
N ALA A 28 11.85 0.01 17.72
CA ALA A 28 12.31 0.02 19.11
C ALA A 28 13.60 0.82 19.35
N ASP A 29 14.45 0.94 18.32
CA ASP A 29 15.70 1.71 18.32
C ASP A 29 15.50 3.20 17.99
N GLY A 30 14.28 3.62 17.67
CA GLY A 30 13.92 5.00 17.33
C GLY A 30 13.96 5.31 15.83
N GLU A 31 14.31 4.37 14.96
CA GLU A 31 14.26 4.60 13.50
C GLU A 31 12.82 4.75 13.01
N LYS A 32 12.58 5.78 12.19
CA LYS A 32 11.30 5.96 11.51
C LYS A 32 11.15 4.93 10.40
N VAL A 33 9.97 4.34 10.27
CA VAL A 33 9.60 3.48 9.15
C VAL A 33 8.42 4.10 8.44
N GLU A 34 8.54 4.32 7.14
CA GLU A 34 7.43 4.76 6.30
C GLU A 34 7.14 3.69 5.26
N LEU A 35 5.85 3.45 5.02
CA LEU A 35 5.36 2.50 4.03
C LEU A 35 4.27 3.20 3.23
N PHE A 36 4.45 3.28 1.92
CA PHE A 36 3.49 3.95 1.05
C PHE A 36 3.25 3.16 -0.23
N GLY A 37 2.07 3.32 -0.80
CA GLY A 37 1.70 2.66 -2.04
C GLY A 37 0.54 3.36 -2.72
N THR A 38 0.53 3.30 -4.05
CA THR A 38 -0.53 3.87 -4.88
C THR A 38 -1.57 2.83 -5.22
N THR A 39 -2.85 3.23 -5.22
CA THR A 39 -3.98 2.33 -5.44
C THR A 39 -4.94 2.86 -6.49
N GLY A 40 -5.45 1.97 -7.33
CA GLY A 40 -6.50 2.22 -8.30
C GLY A 40 -7.80 1.52 -7.88
N ARG A 41 -8.90 2.25 -7.86
CA ARG A 41 -10.23 1.70 -7.59
C ARG A 41 -10.81 1.16 -8.89
N VAL A 42 -10.77 -0.16 -9.05
CA VAL A 42 -11.50 -0.86 -10.11
C VAL A 42 -12.59 -1.71 -9.44
N PRO A 43 -13.86 -1.66 -9.91
CA PRO A 43 -14.92 -2.51 -9.39
C PRO A 43 -14.50 -3.99 -9.43
N GLY A 44 -14.54 -4.66 -8.27
CA GLY A 44 -14.25 -6.09 -8.12
C GLY A 44 -12.80 -6.43 -7.76
N ASN A 45 -11.80 -5.59 -8.05
CA ASN A 45 -10.42 -5.84 -7.65
C ASN A 45 -9.63 -4.53 -7.48
N PRO A 46 -9.22 -4.13 -6.27
CA PRO A 46 -8.39 -2.95 -6.11
C PRO A 46 -7.02 -3.19 -6.75
N LEU A 47 -6.63 -2.30 -7.67
CA LEU A 47 -5.28 -2.31 -8.22
C LEU A 47 -4.35 -1.69 -7.20
N VAL A 48 -3.25 -2.38 -6.88
CA VAL A 48 -2.14 -1.80 -6.12
C VAL A 48 -0.94 -1.71 -7.05
N SER A 49 -0.26 -0.58 -7.01
CA SER A 49 1.05 -0.43 -7.65
C SER A 49 2.14 -1.04 -6.78
N ASP A 50 3.38 -0.87 -7.18
CA ASP A 50 4.53 -1.14 -6.32
C ASP A 50 4.38 -0.43 -4.96
N VAL A 51 4.80 -1.11 -3.90
CA VAL A 51 4.78 -0.60 -2.54
C VAL A 51 6.21 -0.25 -2.15
N MET A 52 6.40 0.88 -1.50
CA MET A 52 7.70 1.38 -1.12
C MET A 52 7.80 1.50 0.39
N MET A 53 8.97 1.13 0.93
CA MET A 53 9.28 1.24 2.35
C MET A 53 10.62 1.95 2.56
N THR A 54 10.65 2.91 3.47
CA THR A 54 11.87 3.57 3.95
C THR A 54 12.08 3.25 5.42
N VAL A 55 13.34 3.19 5.84
CA VAL A 55 13.75 2.95 7.23
C VAL A 55 14.82 3.98 7.57
N GLY A 56 14.67 4.70 8.67
CA GLY A 56 15.54 5.82 9.04
C GLY A 56 15.49 6.97 8.02
N ASP A 57 16.58 7.74 7.96
CA ASP A 57 16.76 8.83 6.99
C ASP A 57 17.31 8.35 5.62
N ILE A 58 17.13 7.05 5.32
CA ILE A 58 17.68 6.46 4.09
C ILE A 58 16.92 7.01 2.87
N GLU A 59 17.63 7.67 1.96
CA GLU A 59 17.06 8.22 0.71
C GLU A 59 16.59 7.13 -0.28
N THR A 60 17.00 5.88 -0.08
CA THR A 60 16.65 4.75 -0.94
C THR A 60 15.50 3.94 -0.33
N ALA A 61 14.33 4.03 -0.96
CA ALA A 61 13.20 3.18 -0.61
C ALA A 61 13.44 1.75 -1.10
N GLN A 62 13.19 0.77 -0.22
CA GLN A 62 12.99 -0.61 -0.65
C GLN A 62 11.69 -0.68 -1.44
N VAL A 63 11.77 -1.15 -2.68
CA VAL A 63 10.62 -1.29 -3.57
C VAL A 63 10.18 -2.76 -3.59
N PHE A 64 8.90 -2.97 -3.27
CA PHE A 64 8.21 -4.25 -3.43
C PHE A 64 7.34 -4.18 -4.68
N PRO A 65 7.68 -4.91 -5.75
CA PRO A 65 6.92 -4.85 -6.97
C PRO A 65 5.50 -5.42 -6.77
N LYS A 66 4.54 -4.94 -7.58
CA LYS A 66 3.12 -5.31 -7.42
C LYS A 66 2.82 -6.82 -7.42
N ASP A 67 3.66 -7.63 -8.07
CA ASP A 67 3.51 -9.09 -8.16
C ASP A 67 3.80 -9.79 -6.82
N GLN A 68 4.55 -9.15 -5.93
CA GLN A 68 4.75 -9.58 -4.56
C GLN A 68 3.56 -9.24 -3.66
N VAL A 69 2.63 -8.39 -4.09
CA VAL A 69 1.44 -8.06 -3.31
C VAL A 69 0.35 -9.11 -3.51
N VAL A 70 0.29 -10.07 -2.59
CA VAL A 70 -0.68 -11.18 -2.63
C VAL A 70 -2.03 -10.85 -2.00
N GLY A 71 -2.14 -9.70 -1.32
CA GLY A 71 -3.40 -9.26 -0.75
C GLY A 71 -3.38 -7.77 -0.45
N TYR A 72 -4.32 -7.05 -1.05
CA TYR A 72 -4.64 -5.68 -0.71
C TYR A 72 -6.14 -5.54 -0.51
N TRP A 73 -6.53 -4.91 0.61
CA TRP A 73 -7.92 -4.66 0.95
C TRP A 73 -8.02 -3.28 1.56
N SER A 74 -8.77 -2.38 0.91
CA SER A 74 -9.12 -1.08 1.45
C SER A 74 -10.62 -0.90 1.38
N MET A 75 -11.27 -0.90 2.54
CA MET A 75 -12.70 -0.61 2.65
C MET A 75 -12.97 0.30 3.82
N GLY A 76 -13.52 1.49 3.52
CA GLY A 76 -14.11 2.45 4.45
C GLY A 76 -13.16 2.95 5.54
N LYS A 77 -12.91 2.09 6.53
CA LYS A 77 -12.18 2.36 7.77
C LYS A 77 -11.07 1.33 8.06
N SER A 78 -10.61 0.60 7.04
CA SER A 78 -9.54 -0.39 7.22
C SER A 78 -8.70 -0.58 5.97
N ILE A 79 -7.40 -0.79 6.18
CA ILE A 79 -6.47 -1.24 5.15
C ILE A 79 -5.79 -2.52 5.66
N LYS A 80 -5.69 -3.50 4.77
CA LYS A 80 -4.83 -4.66 4.93
C LYS A 80 -3.97 -4.82 3.69
N LEU A 81 -2.69 -5.14 3.91
CA LEU A 81 -1.71 -5.41 2.86
C LEU A 81 -0.87 -6.61 3.29
N ALA A 82 -0.58 -7.51 2.36
CA ALA A 82 0.38 -8.59 2.54
C ALA A 82 1.30 -8.67 1.32
N ILE A 83 2.60 -8.70 1.58
CA ILE A 83 3.65 -8.82 0.58
C ILE A 83 4.46 -10.09 0.88
N VAL A 84 4.71 -10.88 -0.16
CA VAL A 84 5.57 -12.07 -0.10
C VAL A 84 6.98 -11.79 -0.56
N ASP A 85 7.91 -12.70 -0.26
CA ASP A 85 9.25 -12.66 -0.82
C ASP A 85 9.27 -12.89 -2.34
N SER A 86 10.45 -12.75 -2.95
CA SER A 86 10.62 -12.91 -4.40
C SER A 86 10.26 -14.30 -4.94
N ASN A 87 10.25 -15.32 -4.07
CA ASN A 87 9.90 -16.69 -4.43
C ASN A 87 8.44 -17.04 -4.12
N ALA A 88 7.67 -16.11 -3.55
CA ALA A 88 6.30 -16.30 -3.10
C ALA A 88 6.11 -17.44 -2.06
N GLU A 89 7.11 -17.68 -1.21
CA GLU A 89 7.12 -18.72 -0.19
C GLU A 89 6.62 -18.19 1.16
N GLU A 90 7.00 -16.95 1.53
CA GLU A 90 6.72 -16.39 2.85
C GLU A 90 6.19 -14.96 2.81
N ILE A 91 5.30 -14.60 3.75
CA ILE A 91 4.85 -13.21 3.93
C ILE A 91 5.92 -12.43 4.71
N ILE A 92 6.62 -11.54 4.02
CA ILE A 92 7.71 -10.73 4.59
C ILE A 92 7.23 -9.37 5.12
N LEU A 93 6.09 -8.88 4.65
CA LEU A 93 5.50 -7.63 5.12
C LEU A 93 3.99 -7.74 5.24
N LYS A 94 3.44 -7.29 6.37
CA LYS A 94 2.01 -7.33 6.65
C LYS A 94 1.52 -6.07 7.34
N LEU A 95 0.62 -5.34 6.69
CA LEU A 95 -0.07 -4.18 7.24
C LEU A 95 -1.50 -4.57 7.64
N SER A 96 -1.93 -4.12 8.82
CA SER A 96 -3.32 -4.19 9.23
C SER A 96 -3.66 -2.97 10.09
N VAL A 97 -4.37 -2.02 9.50
CA VAL A 97 -4.81 -0.78 10.17
C VAL A 97 -6.31 -0.60 10.06
N LYS A 98 -6.89 0.06 11.07
CA LYS A 98 -8.31 0.39 11.10
C LYS A 98 -8.53 1.69 11.86
N THR A 99 -9.59 2.41 11.49
CA THR A 99 -10.00 3.62 12.19
C THR A 99 -10.58 3.21 13.53
N LYS A 100 -10.14 3.83 14.62
CA LYS A 100 -10.86 3.72 15.90
C LYS A 100 -12.11 4.59 15.86
N LYS A 101 -13.04 4.39 16.79
CA LYS A 101 -14.36 5.03 16.74
C LYS A 101 -14.32 6.58 16.75
N ASP A 102 -13.19 7.16 17.17
CA ASP A 102 -13.03 8.61 17.43
C ASP A 102 -11.71 9.20 16.87
N GLU A 103 -11.04 8.54 15.92
CA GLU A 103 -9.80 9.04 15.30
C GLU A 103 -10.00 9.23 13.79
N ASP A 104 -9.47 10.30 13.21
CA ASP A 104 -9.45 10.50 11.74
C ASP A 104 -8.36 9.66 11.05
N ALA A 105 -7.39 9.13 11.82
CA ALA A 105 -6.29 8.32 11.32
C ALA A 105 -6.54 6.81 11.46
N LEU A 106 -6.01 6.03 10.52
CA LEU A 106 -6.02 4.56 10.58
C LEU A 106 -4.84 4.09 11.43
N THR A 107 -5.06 3.50 12.59
CA THR A 107 -3.97 2.99 13.44
C THR A 107 -3.95 1.45 13.45
N GLY A 108 -2.78 0.86 13.65
CA GLY A 108 -2.66 -0.60 13.69
C GLY A 108 -1.25 -1.13 13.74
N LYS A 109 -1.00 -2.24 13.02
CA LYS A 109 0.27 -2.96 13.07
C LYS A 109 0.86 -3.12 11.67
N LEU A 110 2.17 -2.91 11.57
CA LEU A 110 2.99 -3.27 10.44
C LEU A 110 4.00 -4.33 10.88
N THR A 111 4.06 -5.46 10.20
CA THR A 111 5.18 -6.40 10.32
C THR A 111 6.13 -6.14 9.17
N ILE A 112 7.40 -5.86 9.45
CA ILE A 112 8.45 -5.57 8.45
C ILE A 112 9.32 -6.81 8.19
N PRO A 113 10.13 -6.83 7.11
CA PRO A 113 11.11 -7.89 6.89
C PRO A 113 12.00 -8.11 8.12
N GLY A 114 12.20 -9.37 8.50
CA GLY A 114 12.84 -9.74 9.77
C GLY A 114 11.86 -9.99 10.93
N GLY A 115 10.56 -9.77 10.73
CA GLY A 115 9.50 -10.19 11.64
C GLY A 115 9.18 -9.21 12.77
N GLU A 116 9.85 -8.06 12.82
CA GLU A 116 9.57 -6.99 13.77
C GLU A 116 8.16 -6.42 13.55
N LYS A 117 7.46 -6.12 14.65
CA LYS A 117 6.08 -5.59 14.63
C LYS A 117 6.05 -4.17 15.18
N LEU A 118 5.62 -3.25 14.33
CA LEU A 118 5.56 -1.82 14.61
C LEU A 118 4.11 -1.38 14.80
N HIS A 119 3.88 -0.45 15.72
CA HIS A 119 2.65 0.32 15.72
C HIS A 119 2.75 1.40 14.65
N VAL A 120 1.74 1.50 13.79
CA VAL A 120 1.73 2.46 12.69
C VAL A 120 0.44 3.26 12.66
N SER A 121 0.55 4.49 12.18
CA SER A 121 -0.55 5.36 11.79
C SER A 121 -0.53 5.53 10.28
N CYS A 122 -1.68 5.45 9.63
CA CYS A 122 -1.82 5.56 8.20
C CYS A 122 -2.89 6.58 7.79
N ILE A 123 -2.65 7.20 6.65
CA ILE A 123 -3.56 8.11 5.96
C ILE A 123 -3.89 7.49 4.60
N LEU A 124 -5.15 7.61 4.18
CA LEU A 124 -5.60 7.29 2.82
C LEU A 124 -5.63 8.58 2.01
N GLU A 125 -5.05 8.53 0.82
CA GLU A 125 -5.12 9.59 -0.19
C GLU A 125 -6.18 9.29 -1.24
#